data_AF-A0A0C3PXN9-F1
#
_entry.id   AF-A0A0C3PXN9-F1
#
_cell.length_a   1.000
_cell.length_b   1.000
_cell.length_c   1.000
_cell.angle_alpha   90.00
_cell.angle_beta   90.00
_cell.angle_gamma   90.00
#
_symmetry.space_group_name_H-M   'P 1'
#
loop_
_entity.id
_entity.type
_entity.pdbx_description
1 polymer ?
#
loop_
_entity_poly.entity_id
_entity_poly.type
_entity_poly.pdbx_seq_one_letter_code
_entity_poly.pdbx_strand_id
1 'polypeptide(L)' 'MNSTTTSMRRPAISAATKIWVPNDYWSLYSQCCTWRPEGGVDVWECIRPHHSTVNTAPPNSLYWQYLGRR' A
#
# COMPACT_ATOMS: atom_id res chain seq x y z
N MET A 1 17.15 -28.12 -11.30
CA MET A 1 15.94 -27.29 -11.30
C MET A 1 16.09 -26.32 -10.13
N ASN A 2 16.44 -25.05 -10.40
CA ASN A 2 16.70 -24.08 -9.33
C ASN A 2 15.39 -23.45 -8.86
N SER A 3 14.94 -23.87 -7.67
CA SER A 3 13.83 -23.24 -6.96
C SER A 3 14.26 -21.86 -6.48
N THR A 4 13.81 -20.80 -7.15
CA THR A 4 13.89 -19.44 -6.61
C THR A 4 13.02 -19.37 -5.37
N THR A 5 13.65 -19.42 -4.20
CA THR A 5 12.99 -19.12 -2.92
C THR A 5 12.51 -17.68 -2.99
N THR A 6 11.21 -17.47 -3.23
CA THR A 6 10.57 -16.16 -3.09
C THR A 6 10.79 -15.71 -1.65
N SER A 7 11.78 -14.85 -1.43
CA SER A 7 12.00 -14.21 -0.14
C SER A 7 10.72 -13.47 0.22
N MET A 8 10.03 -13.92 1.28
CA MET A 8 8.82 -13.26 1.78
C MET A 8 9.21 -11.87 2.26
N ARG A 9 8.98 -10.87 1.41
CA ARG A 9 9.22 -9.47 1.72
C ARG A 9 8.34 -9.07 2.90
N ARG A 10 8.96 -8.68 4.01
CA ARG A 10 8.31 -8.11 5.20
C ARG A 10 8.50 -6.59 5.16
N PRO A 11 7.58 -5.83 4.58
CA PRO A 11 7.73 -4.39 4.46
C PRO A 11 7.68 -3.73 5.85
N ALA A 12 8.66 -2.87 6.13
CA ALA A 12 8.60 -1.96 7.27
C ALA A 12 7.80 -0.71 6.87
N ILE A 13 6.99 -0.18 7.79
CA ILE A 13 6.27 1.07 7.55
C ILE A 13 7.29 2.23 7.52
N SER A 14 7.39 2.91 6.38
CA SER A 14 8.26 4.07 6.18
C SER A 14 7.95 5.18 7.20
N ALA A 15 8.97 5.92 7.64
CA ALA A 15 8.76 7.08 8.52
C ALA A 15 7.86 8.14 7.86
N ALA A 16 7.97 8.30 6.53
CA ALA A 16 7.10 9.14 5.74
C ALA A 16 6.16 8.28 4.88
N THR A 17 4.86 8.37 5.15
CA THR A 17 3.81 7.71 4.37
C THR A 17 2.86 8.78 3.84
N LYS A 18 2.73 8.87 2.51
CA LYS A 18 1.85 9.87 1.88
C LYS A 18 0.38 9.48 2.08
N ILE A 19 -0.51 10.46 2.26
CA ILE A 19 -1.96 10.20 2.25
C ILE A 19 -2.38 9.69 0.85
N TRP A 20 -3.20 8.65 0.79
CA TRP A 20 -3.74 8.17 -0.47
C TRP A 20 -4.59 9.26 -1.13
N VAL A 21 -4.37 9.49 -2.42
CA VAL A 21 -5.12 10.45 -3.24
C VAL A 21 -5.44 9.85 -4.61
N PRO A 22 -6.58 10.22 -5.22
CA PRO A 22 -6.90 9.81 -6.59
C PRO A 22 -6.02 10.55 -7.62
N ASN A 23 -5.94 9.99 -8.83
CA ASN A 23 -5.21 10.52 -10.00
C ASN A 23 -3.69 10.64 -9.80
N ASP A 24 -3.13 9.90 -8.86
CA ASP A 24 -1.69 9.85 -8.62
C ASP A 24 -1.12 8.51 -9.06
N TYR A 25 0.15 8.50 -9.47
CA TYR A 25 0.82 7.25 -9.83
C TYR A 25 1.46 6.60 -8.61
N TRP A 26 1.10 5.35 -8.35
CA TRP A 26 1.67 4.55 -7.28
C TRP A 26 2.55 3.45 -7.87
N SER A 27 3.85 3.52 -7.59
CA SER A 27 4.81 2.49 -8.00
C SER A 27 4.69 1.23 -7.14
N LEU A 28 5.23 0.11 -7.61
CA LEU A 28 5.31 -1.11 -6.82
C LEU A 28 6.04 -0.83 -5.49
N TYR A 29 5.46 -1.29 -4.40
CA TYR A 29 5.93 -1.13 -3.03
C TYR A 29 5.94 0.30 -2.47
N SER A 30 5.37 1.27 -3.19
CA SER A 30 5.07 2.58 -2.61
C SER A 30 4.04 2.43 -1.49
N GLN A 31 4.16 3.24 -0.44
CA GLN A 31 3.28 3.17 0.71
C GLN A 31 2.38 4.40 0.80
N CYS A 32 1.12 4.19 1.16
CA CYS A 32 0.18 5.25 1.42
C CYS A 32 -0.54 5.04 2.77
N CYS A 33 -1.21 6.08 3.26
CA CYS A 33 -2.07 5.99 4.44
C CYS A 33 -3.49 6.49 4.17
N THR A 34 -4.46 5.93 4.90
CA THR A 34 -5.87 6.34 4.88
C THR A 34 -6.31 6.67 6.30
N TRP A 35 -7.02 7.79 6.47
CA TRP A 35 -7.60 8.17 7.77
C TRP A 35 -8.72 7.21 8.17
N ARG A 36 -8.76 6.86 9.44
CA ARG A 36 -9.88 6.12 10.02
C ARG A 36 -10.90 7.04 10.69
N PRO A 37 -12.18 6.67 10.74
CA PRO A 37 -13.20 7.43 11.45
C PRO A 37 -12.88 7.63 12.94
N GLU A 38 -12.26 6.64 13.58
CA GLU A 38 -11.93 6.65 15.01
C GLU A 38 -10.62 7.39 15.33
N GLY A 39 -9.92 7.89 14.30
CA GLY A 39 -8.60 8.50 14.43
C GLY A 39 -7.43 7.55 14.15
N GLY A 40 -6.28 8.16 13.88
CA GLY A 40 -5.09 7.47 13.37
C GLY A 40 -5.20 7.11 11.89
N VAL A 41 -4.22 6.36 11.41
CA VAL A 41 -4.15 5.97 9.99
C VAL A 41 -3.90 4.47 9.83
N ASP A 42 -4.51 3.90 8.80
CA ASP A 42 -4.11 2.59 8.27
C ASP A 42 -3.07 2.80 7.17
N VAL A 43 -2.02 1.99 7.19
CA VAL A 43 -0.93 2.02 6.21
C VAL A 43 -1.06 0.86 5.24
N TRP A 44 -0.90 1.18 3.97
CA TRP A 44 -1.00 0.26 2.85
C TRP A 44 0.23 0.34 1.96
N GLU A 45 0.50 -0.76 1.27
CA GLU A 45 1.55 -0.85 0.29
C GLU A 45 0.99 -1.25 -1.07
N CYS A 46 1.42 -0.55 -2.11
CA CYS A 46 1.03 -0.84 -3.47
C CYS A 46 1.67 -2.15 -3.93
N ILE A 47 0.87 -3.16 -4.25
CA ILE A 47 1.34 -4.45 -4.78
C ILE A 47 1.21 -4.55 -6.30
N ARG A 48 0.62 -3.54 -6.95
CA ARG A 48 0.45 -3.45 -8.39
C ARG A 48 0.54 -2.00 -8.87
N PRO A 49 1.55 -1.62 -9.67
CA PRO A 49 1.67 -0.26 -10.18
C PRO A 49 0.42 0.17 -10.95
N HIS A 50 -0.08 1.38 -10.65
CA HIS A 50 -1.26 1.92 -11.30
C HIS A 50 -1.39 3.43 -11.07
N HIS A 51 -2.20 4.08 -11.91
CA HIS A 51 -2.77 5.38 -11.58
C HIS A 51 -4.00 5.17 -10.71
N SER A 52 -4.03 5.81 -9.53
CA SER A 52 -5.12 5.65 -8.60
C SER A 52 -6.43 6.24 -9.14
N THR A 53 -7.51 5.50 -8.95
CA THR A 53 -8.88 6.00 -9.09
C THR A 53 -9.62 5.71 -7.79
N VAL A 54 -10.82 6.27 -7.60
CA VAL A 54 -11.65 5.97 -6.42
C VAL A 54 -11.89 4.46 -6.27
N ASN A 55 -12.01 3.73 -7.38
CA ASN A 55 -12.26 2.28 -7.39
C ASN A 55 -11.01 1.43 -7.09
N THR A 56 -9.82 2.02 -7.13
CA THR A 56 -8.56 1.35 -6.79
C THR A 56 -8.02 1.81 -5.44
N ALA A 57 -8.79 2.55 -4.64
CA ALA A 57 -8.38 2.95 -3.29
C ALA A 57 -8.22 1.75 -2.36
N PRO A 58 -7.37 1.82 -1.31
CA PRO A 58 -7.48 0.91 -0.18
C PRO A 58 -8.91 0.93 0.38
N PRO A 59 -9.48 -0.23 0.79
CA PRO A 59 -8.82 -1.51 1.05
C PRO A 59 -8.82 -2.49 -0.14
N ASN A 60 -8.81 -2.02 -1.40
CA ASN A 60 -8.83 -2.91 -2.56
C ASN A 60 -7.58 -3.81 -2.63
N SER A 61 -7.76 -5.10 -2.34
CA SER A 61 -6.71 -6.12 -2.27
C SER A 61 -6.08 -6.48 -3.61
N LEU A 62 -6.61 -6.00 -4.74
CA LEU A 62 -5.97 -6.14 -6.05
C LEU A 62 -4.78 -5.19 -6.23
N TYR A 63 -4.71 -4.13 -5.43
CA TYR A 63 -3.73 -3.05 -5.56
C TYR A 63 -2.97 -2.77 -4.27
N TRP A 64 -3.56 -3.08 -3.11
CA TRP A 64 -3.03 -2.70 -1.81
C TRP A 64 -2.91 -3.87 -0.84
N GLN A 65 -1.78 -3.94 -0.16
CA GLN A 65 -1.54 -4.81 0.98
C GLN A 65 -1.52 -3.98 2.26
N TYR A 66 -2.29 -4.40 3.26
CA TYR A 66 -2.28 -3.77 4.57
C TYR A 66 -0.97 -4.06 5.31
N LEU A 67 -0.34 -3.02 5.86
CA LEU A 67 0.90 -3.13 6.64
C LEU A 67 0.69 -2.99 8.13
N GLY A 68 -0.23 -2.12 8.56
CA GLY A 68 -0.43 -1.83 9.97
C GLY A 68 -1.08 -0.48 10.22
N ARG A 69 -1.02 -0.05 11.48
CA ARG A 69 -1.66 1.17 12.00
C ARG A 69 -0.64 2.11 12.62
N ARG A 70 -0.93 3.40 12.54
CA ARG A 70 -0.25 4.46 13.29
C ARG A 70 -1.25 5.36 14.00
#